data_AF-A0A847Z9F8-F1
#
_entry.id   AF-A0A847Z9F8-F1
#
_cell.length_a   1.000
_cell.length_b   1.000
_cell.length_c   1.000
_cell.angle_alpha   90.00
_cell.angle_beta   90.00
_cell.angle_gamma   90.00
#
_symmetry.space_group_name_H-M   'P 1'
#
loop_
_entity.id
_entity.type
_entity.pdbx_description
1 polymer ?
#
loop_
_entity_poly.entity_id
_entity_poly.type
_entity_poly.pdbx_seq_one_letter_code
_entity_poly.pdbx_strand_id
1 'polypeptide(L)'
;MAAKLSKKELKSPDAFQTAFEKVGEYVEENKSRVLIAGTALACAVLLVLGIYFYWSYYSGAALKLYAQAQENILKSGDNPQTADANIPVFQKLTDQYSYTWSGRMAHYHLANIYYNKGDMDRAITSYEKFIAKTGSDKTGVKFLALTSLGYAYEAKKDFRAALKYFEQAQKVYHTGFEMMSLRNLARACEELNDKAKALEYYKKALEKTTEPAARIFIQRKIAALG
;
A
#
# COMPACT_ATOMS: atom_id res chain seq x y z
N MET A 1 48.34 4.30 30.95
CA MET A 1 49.34 5.40 30.96
C MET A 1 49.31 6.05 29.59
N ALA A 2 48.92 7.33 29.48
CA ALA A 2 49.01 8.05 28.22
C ALA A 2 50.47 8.43 27.98
N ALA A 3 51.05 7.99 26.85
CA ALA A 3 52.42 8.32 26.48
C ALA A 3 52.52 9.84 26.17
N LYS A 4 53.47 10.53 26.80
CA LYS A 4 53.77 11.95 26.50
C LYS A 4 54.54 12.01 25.17
N LEU A 5 53.92 12.58 24.14
CA LEU A 5 54.52 12.82 22.82
C LEU A 5 55.67 13.85 22.93
N SER A 6 56.74 13.65 22.15
CA SER A 6 57.93 14.49 22.12
C SER A 6 57.69 15.80 21.34
N LYS A 7 58.44 16.87 21.66
CA LYS A 7 58.39 18.18 20.96
C LYS A 7 58.63 18.10 19.44
N LYS A 8 59.23 17.01 18.95
CA LYS A 8 59.52 16.74 17.53
C LYS A 8 58.32 16.11 16.82
N GLU A 9 57.57 15.24 17.50
CA GLU A 9 56.31 14.65 17.02
C GLU A 9 55.18 15.67 16.95
N LEU A 10 55.24 16.74 17.77
CA LEU A 10 54.35 17.90 17.68
C LEU A 10 54.62 18.81 16.46
N LYS A 11 55.77 18.65 15.76
CA LYS A 11 56.18 19.49 14.62
C LYS A 11 56.09 18.79 13.27
N SER A 12 55.95 17.47 13.24
CA SER A 12 55.66 16.69 12.03
C SER A 12 54.18 16.85 11.65
N PRO A 13 53.83 16.93 10.35
CA PRO A 13 52.44 16.96 9.95
C PRO A 13 51.72 15.73 10.50
N ASP A 14 50.59 15.96 11.15
CA ASP A 14 49.77 14.88 11.66
C ASP A 14 49.13 14.08 10.50
N ALA A 15 48.45 12.99 10.83
CA ALA A 15 47.81 12.14 9.82
C ALA A 15 46.76 12.88 8.98
N PHE A 16 46.12 13.92 9.54
CA PHE A 16 45.13 14.74 8.83
C PHE A 16 45.81 15.69 7.83
N GLN A 17 46.86 16.39 8.26
CA GLN A 17 47.65 17.28 7.39
C GLN A 17 48.30 16.49 6.25
N THR A 18 48.91 15.34 6.57
CA THR A 18 49.52 14.45 5.56
C THR A 18 48.49 13.94 4.55
N ALA A 19 47.26 13.64 4.99
CA ALA A 19 46.19 13.23 4.08
C ALA A 19 45.75 14.38 3.17
N PHE A 20 45.66 15.60 3.72
CA PHE A 20 45.28 16.80 2.95
C PHE A 20 46.34 17.17 1.91
N GLU A 21 47.62 17.11 2.27
CA GLU A 21 48.75 17.33 1.35
C GLU A 21 48.72 16.34 0.20
N LYS A 22 48.56 15.03 0.48
CA LYS A 22 48.44 14.00 -0.55
C LYS A 22 47.23 14.20 -1.49
N VAL A 23 46.11 14.67 -0.96
CA VAL A 23 44.94 15.02 -1.79
C VAL A 23 45.23 16.23 -2.66
N GLY A 24 45.89 17.25 -2.11
CA GLY A 24 46.31 18.45 -2.84
C GLY A 24 47.26 18.12 -4.00
N GLU A 25 48.33 17.36 -3.71
CA GLU A 25 49.29 16.86 -4.71
C GLU A 25 48.57 16.07 -5.82
N TYR A 26 47.68 15.14 -5.45
CA TYR A 26 46.91 14.38 -6.42
C TYR A 26 46.04 15.27 -7.32
N VAL A 27 45.37 16.29 -6.74
CA VAL A 27 44.55 17.24 -7.49
C VAL A 27 45.40 18.07 -8.46
N GLU A 28 46.60 18.50 -8.04
CA GLU A 28 47.52 19.24 -8.89
C GLU A 28 48.05 18.40 -10.06
N GLU A 29 48.40 17.14 -9.81
CA GLU A 29 48.85 16.20 -10.85
C GLU A 29 47.71 15.78 -11.80
N ASN A 30 46.47 15.74 -11.32
CA ASN A 30 45.32 15.17 -12.05
C ASN A 30 44.19 16.18 -12.35
N LYS A 31 44.51 17.47 -12.52
CA LYS A 31 43.52 18.56 -12.69
C LYS A 31 42.38 18.25 -13.67
N SER A 32 42.70 17.75 -14.86
CA SER A 32 41.67 17.42 -15.88
C SER A 32 40.73 16.31 -15.41
N ARG A 33 41.25 15.25 -14.78
CA ARG A 33 40.44 14.14 -14.26
C ARG A 33 39.55 14.60 -13.10
N VAL A 34 40.09 15.43 -12.21
CA VAL A 34 39.35 15.98 -11.06
C VAL A 34 38.25 16.92 -11.55
N LEU A 35 38.51 17.78 -12.54
CA LEU A 35 37.49 18.63 -13.14
C LEU A 35 36.38 17.81 -13.79
N ILE A 36 36.70 16.81 -14.61
CA ILE A 36 35.71 15.93 -15.23
C ILE A 36 34.87 15.21 -14.17
N ALA A 37 35.50 14.66 -13.14
CA ALA A 37 34.81 14.00 -12.04
C ALA A 37 33.90 14.96 -11.26
N GLY A 38 34.38 16.18 -10.97
CA GLY A 38 33.61 17.21 -10.29
C GLY A 38 32.41 17.69 -11.10
N THR A 39 32.58 17.91 -12.41
CA THR A 39 31.48 18.26 -13.32
C THR A 39 30.47 17.13 -13.43
N ALA A 40 30.93 15.88 -13.59
CA ALA A 40 30.05 14.72 -13.62
C ALA A 40 29.23 14.57 -12.33
N LEU A 41 29.86 14.81 -11.17
CA LEU A 41 29.19 14.81 -9.87
C LEU A 41 28.14 15.94 -9.79
N ALA A 42 28.49 17.16 -10.20
CA ALA A 42 27.56 18.29 -10.21
C ALA A 42 26.35 18.03 -11.13
N CYS A 43 26.57 17.48 -12.33
CA CYS A 43 25.49 17.06 -13.22
C CYS A 43 24.62 15.97 -12.59
N ALA A 44 25.20 14.96 -11.94
CA ALA A 44 24.46 13.92 -11.25
C ALA A 44 23.59 14.50 -10.11
N VAL A 45 24.13 15.43 -9.32
CA VAL A 45 23.37 16.12 -8.26
C VAL A 45 22.21 16.92 -8.84
N LEU A 46 22.43 17.68 -9.92
CA LEU A 46 21.36 18.43 -10.59
C LEU A 46 20.26 17.52 -11.15
N LEU A 47 20.64 16.36 -11.72
CA LEU A 47 19.67 15.36 -12.20
C LEU A 47 18.85 14.79 -11.05
N VAL A 48 19.49 14.42 -9.93
CA VAL A 48 18.80 13.91 -8.73
C VAL A 48 17.85 14.96 -8.16
N LEU A 49 18.28 16.22 -8.05
CA LEU A 49 17.44 17.32 -7.59
C LEU A 49 16.26 17.57 -8.54
N GLY A 50 16.50 17.55 -9.86
CA GLY A 50 15.46 17.69 -10.87
C GLY A 50 14.40 16.60 -10.76
N ILE A 51 14.82 15.34 -10.63
CA ILE A 51 13.93 14.19 -10.40
C ILE A 51 13.14 14.37 -9.09
N TYR A 52 13.82 14.78 -8.02
CA TYR A 52 13.19 15.02 -6.72
C TYR A 52 12.11 16.11 -6.79
N PHE A 53 12.41 17.27 -7.38
CA PHE A 53 11.46 18.38 -7.53
C PHE A 53 10.29 18.01 -8.44
N TYR A 54 10.56 17.31 -9.55
CA TYR A 54 9.52 16.80 -10.43
C TYR A 54 8.58 15.83 -9.68
N TRP A 55 9.13 14.86 -8.95
CA TRP A 55 8.32 13.91 -8.17
C TRP A 55 7.51 14.59 -7.06
N SER A 56 8.10 15.58 -6.40
CA SER A 56 7.42 16.38 -5.37
C SER A 56 6.23 17.13 -5.95
N TYR A 57 6.42 17.81 -7.10
CA TYR A 57 5.35 18.51 -7.81
C TYR A 57 4.26 17.54 -8.31
N TYR A 58 4.67 16.45 -8.97
CA TYR A 58 3.77 15.44 -9.53
C TYR A 58 2.91 14.78 -8.44
N SER A 59 3.53 14.40 -7.31
CA SER A 59 2.82 13.79 -6.17
C SER A 59 1.93 14.80 -5.44
N GLY A 60 2.37 16.06 -5.32
CA GLY A 60 1.58 17.13 -4.72
C GLY A 60 0.32 17.47 -5.53
N ALA A 61 0.41 17.48 -6.85
CA ALA A 61 -0.75 17.67 -7.73
C ALA A 61 -1.78 16.52 -7.58
N ALA A 62 -1.31 15.27 -7.52
CA ALA A 62 -2.16 14.12 -7.27
C ALA A 62 -2.85 14.19 -5.90
N LEU A 63 -2.11 14.58 -4.86
CA LEU A 63 -2.66 14.68 -3.51
C LEU A 63 -3.77 15.73 -3.41
N LYS A 64 -3.63 16.88 -4.09
CA LYS A 64 -4.67 17.92 -4.14
C LYS A 64 -5.96 17.42 -4.77
N LEU A 65 -5.88 16.73 -5.91
CA LEU A 65 -7.06 16.14 -6.57
C LEU A 65 -7.72 15.09 -5.67
N TYR A 66 -6.93 14.26 -5.00
CA TYR A 66 -7.45 13.27 -4.07
C TYR A 66 -8.13 13.91 -2.86
N ALA A 67 -7.51 14.94 -2.27
CA ALA A 67 -8.10 15.69 -1.15
C ALA A 67 -9.43 16.35 -1.54
N GLN A 68 -9.52 16.91 -2.75
CA GLN A 68 -10.77 17.47 -3.27
C GLN A 68 -11.89 16.43 -3.33
N ALA A 69 -11.60 15.22 -3.81
CA ALA A 69 -12.59 14.14 -3.85
C ALA A 69 -13.05 13.73 -2.43
N GLN A 70 -12.12 13.65 -1.47
CA GLN A 70 -12.44 13.33 -0.08
C GLN A 70 -13.25 14.44 0.60
N GLU A 71 -12.92 15.70 0.34
CA GLU A 71 -13.66 16.84 0.85
C GLU A 71 -15.10 16.88 0.33
N ASN A 72 -15.30 16.54 -0.95
CA ASN A 72 -16.63 16.39 -1.54
C ASN A 72 -17.45 15.31 -0.80
N ILE A 73 -16.85 14.15 -0.55
CA ILE A 73 -17.49 13.06 0.24
C ILE A 73 -17.83 13.53 1.65
N LEU A 74 -16.93 14.25 2.31
CA LEU A 74 -17.15 14.76 3.66
C LEU A 74 -18.30 15.77 3.73
N LYS A 75 -18.40 16.67 2.74
CA LYS A 75 -19.41 17.74 2.70
C LYS A 75 -20.79 17.24 2.27
N SER A 76 -20.84 16.40 1.24
CA SER A 76 -22.10 15.96 0.62
C SER A 76 -22.57 14.60 1.14
N GLY A 77 -21.75 13.92 1.94
CA GLY A 77 -21.99 12.56 2.41
C GLY A 77 -21.65 11.51 1.35
N ASP A 78 -21.43 10.28 1.82
CA ASP A 78 -21.23 9.12 0.97
C ASP A 78 -22.58 8.64 0.42
N ASN A 79 -22.94 9.15 -0.76
CA ASN A 79 -24.18 8.83 -1.46
C ASN A 79 -23.93 8.66 -2.97
N PRO A 80 -24.87 8.09 -3.74
CA PRO A 80 -24.69 7.83 -5.16
C PRO A 80 -24.34 9.08 -6.00
N GLN A 81 -24.90 10.25 -5.67
CA GLN A 81 -24.64 11.49 -6.39
C GLN A 81 -23.20 11.96 -6.20
N THR A 82 -22.72 11.96 -4.95
CA THR A 82 -21.33 12.30 -4.60
C THR A 82 -20.36 11.29 -5.21
N ALA A 83 -20.70 10.00 -5.20
CA ALA A 83 -19.91 8.96 -5.84
C ALA A 83 -19.75 9.23 -7.35
N ASP A 84 -20.84 9.53 -8.04
CA ASP A 84 -20.83 9.83 -9.48
C ASP A 84 -20.03 11.09 -9.82
N ALA A 85 -20.13 12.13 -8.99
CA ALA A 85 -19.33 13.35 -9.15
C ALA A 85 -17.81 13.11 -9.00
N ASN A 86 -17.40 12.11 -8.22
CA ASN A 86 -16.00 11.81 -7.95
C ASN A 86 -15.37 10.79 -8.92
N ILE A 87 -16.16 10.04 -9.70
CA ILE A 87 -15.66 9.14 -10.74
C ILE A 87 -14.64 9.81 -11.67
N PRO A 88 -14.91 10.98 -12.30
CA PRO A 88 -13.95 11.60 -13.21
C PRO A 88 -12.66 12.04 -12.51
N VAL A 89 -12.74 12.44 -11.24
CA VAL A 89 -11.56 12.82 -10.44
C VAL A 89 -10.68 11.60 -10.18
N PHE A 90 -11.28 10.48 -9.77
CA PHE A 90 -10.53 9.25 -9.54
C PHE A 90 -9.99 8.64 -10.85
N GLN A 91 -10.74 8.71 -11.96
CA GLN A 91 -10.23 8.30 -13.28
C GLN A 91 -9.01 9.13 -13.70
N LYS A 92 -9.06 10.46 -13.52
CA LYS A 92 -7.90 11.32 -13.77
C LYS A 92 -6.70 10.93 -12.92
N LEU A 93 -6.91 10.59 -11.65
CA LEU A 93 -5.86 10.09 -10.76
C LEU A 93 -5.27 8.76 -11.22
N THR A 94 -6.09 7.83 -11.70
CA THR A 94 -5.59 6.54 -12.21
C THR A 94 -4.83 6.70 -13.51
N ASP A 95 -5.24 7.63 -14.37
CA ASP A 95 -4.68 7.75 -15.72
C ASP A 95 -3.42 8.60 -15.73
N GLN A 96 -3.42 9.73 -15.02
CA GLN A 96 -2.32 10.70 -15.04
C GLN A 96 -1.36 10.53 -13.87
N TYR A 97 -1.83 10.01 -12.74
CA TYR A 97 -1.09 9.94 -11.47
C TYR A 97 -0.87 8.52 -10.95
N SER A 98 -0.84 7.54 -11.88
CA SER A 98 -0.84 6.09 -11.62
C SER A 98 0.24 5.59 -10.64
N TYR A 99 1.40 6.27 -10.56
CA TYR A 99 2.51 5.88 -9.69
C TYR A 99 2.45 6.48 -8.28
N THR A 100 1.57 7.46 -8.07
CA THR A 100 1.39 8.12 -6.77
C THR A 100 0.54 7.26 -5.83
N TRP A 101 0.65 7.52 -4.53
CA TRP A 101 -0.27 6.92 -3.55
C TRP A 101 -1.74 7.24 -3.86
N SER A 102 -2.02 8.49 -4.26
CA SER A 102 -3.37 8.95 -4.65
C SER A 102 -3.93 8.20 -5.86
N GLY A 103 -3.11 7.96 -6.89
CA GLY A 103 -3.49 7.19 -8.07
C GLY A 103 -3.75 5.71 -7.75
N ARG A 104 -2.96 5.12 -6.84
CA ARG A 104 -3.25 3.78 -6.31
C ARG A 104 -4.58 3.77 -5.57
N MET A 105 -4.78 4.64 -4.59
CA MET A 105 -6.03 4.70 -3.82
C MET A 105 -7.25 5.02 -4.69
N ALA A 106 -7.08 5.78 -5.77
CA ALA A 106 -8.16 6.04 -6.73
C ALA A 106 -8.72 4.76 -7.36
N HIS A 107 -7.90 3.74 -7.61
CA HIS A 107 -8.39 2.43 -8.05
C HIS A 107 -9.31 1.77 -7.01
N TYR A 108 -8.94 1.84 -5.72
CA TYR A 108 -9.76 1.30 -4.64
C TYR A 108 -11.11 2.03 -4.51
N HIS A 109 -11.11 3.36 -4.57
CA HIS A 109 -12.35 4.14 -4.52
C HIS A 109 -13.25 3.92 -5.73
N LEU A 110 -12.70 3.89 -6.93
CA LEU A 110 -13.46 3.54 -8.13
C LEU A 110 -14.07 2.14 -8.01
N ALA A 111 -13.31 1.17 -7.47
CA ALA A 111 -13.82 -0.16 -7.25
C ALA A 111 -15.02 -0.18 -6.30
N ASN A 112 -14.94 0.52 -5.16
CA ASN A 112 -16.06 0.65 -4.22
C ASN A 112 -17.29 1.31 -4.87
N ILE A 113 -17.08 2.36 -5.66
CA ILE A 113 -18.16 3.05 -6.38
C ILE A 113 -18.84 2.08 -7.36
N TYR A 114 -18.08 1.36 -8.18
CA TYR A 114 -18.64 0.40 -9.13
C TYR A 114 -19.34 -0.77 -8.42
N TYR A 115 -18.77 -1.26 -7.32
CA TYR A 115 -19.36 -2.32 -6.50
C TYR A 115 -20.73 -1.89 -5.97
N ASN A 116 -20.83 -0.68 -5.41
CA ASN A 116 -22.08 -0.12 -4.89
C ASN A 116 -23.12 0.12 -6.00
N LYS A 117 -22.68 0.38 -7.23
CA LYS A 117 -23.55 0.49 -8.42
C LYS A 117 -23.95 -0.87 -9.01
N GLY A 118 -23.44 -1.98 -8.47
CA GLY A 118 -23.70 -3.33 -8.97
C GLY A 118 -22.88 -3.71 -10.21
N ASP A 119 -21.95 -2.86 -10.66
CA ASP A 119 -21.08 -3.15 -11.79
C ASP A 119 -19.87 -3.96 -11.32
N MET A 120 -20.10 -5.27 -11.16
CA MET A 120 -19.10 -6.18 -10.59
C MET A 120 -17.86 -6.30 -11.47
N ASP A 121 -17.99 -6.21 -12.80
CA ASP A 121 -16.86 -6.34 -13.72
C ASP A 121 -15.87 -5.18 -13.60
N ARG A 122 -16.37 -3.93 -13.56
CA ARG A 122 -15.51 -2.76 -13.33
C ARG A 122 -14.98 -2.69 -11.90
N ALA A 123 -15.76 -3.16 -10.93
CA ALA A 123 -15.32 -3.26 -9.54
C ALA A 123 -14.14 -4.23 -9.40
N ILE A 124 -14.29 -5.47 -9.92
CA ILE A 124 -13.25 -6.50 -9.93
C ILE A 124 -11.98 -5.97 -10.59
N THR A 125 -12.08 -5.43 -11.79
CA THR A 125 -10.94 -4.88 -12.55
C THR A 125 -10.21 -3.79 -11.75
N SER A 126 -10.96 -2.90 -11.09
CA SER A 126 -10.39 -1.80 -10.31
C SER A 126 -9.72 -2.29 -9.02
N TYR A 127 -10.31 -3.25 -8.29
CA TYR A 127 -9.68 -3.86 -7.11
C TYR A 127 -8.39 -4.61 -7.49
N GLU A 128 -8.39 -5.37 -8.59
CA GLU A 128 -7.20 -6.09 -9.06
C GLU A 128 -6.06 -5.12 -9.41
N LYS A 129 -6.37 -4.00 -10.09
CA LYS A 129 -5.39 -2.93 -10.34
C LYS A 129 -4.84 -2.31 -9.05
N PHE A 130 -5.69 -2.08 -8.04
CA PHE A 130 -5.24 -1.59 -6.74
C PHE A 130 -4.29 -2.59 -6.06
N ILE A 131 -4.66 -3.87 -6.00
CA ILE A 131 -3.89 -4.93 -5.34
C ILE A 131 -2.54 -5.13 -6.04
N ALA A 132 -2.51 -5.16 -7.37
CA ALA A 132 -1.28 -5.33 -8.15
C ALA A 132 -0.27 -4.20 -7.93
N LYS A 133 -0.76 -2.97 -7.72
CA LYS A 133 0.09 -1.79 -7.47
C LYS A 133 0.42 -1.57 -5.99
N THR A 134 -0.18 -2.34 -5.08
CA THR A 134 -0.04 -2.14 -3.62
C THR A 134 0.81 -3.26 -3.01
N GLY A 135 1.91 -2.86 -2.37
CA GLY A 135 2.83 -3.74 -1.64
C GLY A 135 2.26 -4.26 -0.32
N SER A 136 3.10 -4.36 0.71
CA SER A 136 2.60 -4.57 2.07
C SER A 136 1.98 -3.27 2.58
N ASP A 137 0.89 -3.42 3.32
CA ASP A 137 0.15 -2.31 3.90
C ASP A 137 -0.14 -2.65 5.36
N LYS A 138 0.18 -1.72 6.27
CA LYS A 138 -0.10 -1.84 7.72
C LYS A 138 -1.41 -1.17 8.14
N THR A 139 -2.15 -0.58 7.20
CA THR A 139 -3.42 0.11 7.45
C THR A 139 -4.64 -0.78 7.22
N GLY A 140 -4.46 -1.96 6.61
CA GLY A 140 -5.54 -2.92 6.37
C GLY A 140 -6.37 -2.65 5.11
N VAL A 141 -6.04 -1.63 4.31
CA VAL A 141 -6.77 -1.31 3.07
C VAL A 141 -6.59 -2.43 2.05
N LYS A 142 -5.41 -3.04 1.96
CA LYS A 142 -5.20 -4.22 1.11
C LYS A 142 -6.08 -5.40 1.51
N PHE A 143 -6.29 -5.61 2.80
CA PHE A 143 -7.21 -6.63 3.31
C PHE A 143 -8.65 -6.33 2.90
N LEU A 144 -9.10 -5.08 3.05
CA LEU A 144 -10.44 -4.66 2.66
C LEU A 144 -10.68 -4.80 1.15
N ALA A 145 -9.68 -4.45 0.32
CA ALA A 145 -9.77 -4.63 -1.13
C ALA A 145 -9.86 -6.10 -1.54
N LEU A 146 -9.04 -6.98 -0.96
CA LEU A 146 -9.11 -8.44 -1.20
C LEU A 146 -10.44 -9.03 -0.76
N THR A 147 -10.95 -8.59 0.40
CA THR A 147 -12.25 -9.01 0.91
C THR A 147 -13.39 -8.53 0.00
N SER A 148 -13.35 -7.28 -0.45
CA SER A 148 -14.37 -6.72 -1.35
C SER A 148 -14.33 -7.38 -2.72
N LEU A 149 -13.15 -7.73 -3.22
CA LEU A 149 -12.98 -8.54 -4.42
C LEU A 149 -13.62 -9.92 -4.24
N GLY A 150 -13.42 -10.57 -3.09
CA GLY A 150 -14.12 -11.80 -2.73
C GLY A 150 -15.64 -11.65 -2.79
N TYR A 151 -16.19 -10.61 -2.15
CA TYR A 151 -17.64 -10.32 -2.22
C TYR A 151 -18.14 -10.06 -3.65
N ALA A 152 -17.35 -9.39 -4.49
CA ALA A 152 -17.73 -9.15 -5.88
C ALA A 152 -17.83 -10.46 -6.68
N TYR A 153 -16.93 -11.41 -6.46
CA TYR A 153 -17.02 -12.75 -7.07
C TYR A 153 -18.21 -13.56 -6.52
N GLU A 154 -18.55 -13.43 -5.23
CA GLU A 154 -19.77 -14.05 -4.69
C GLU A 154 -21.05 -13.47 -5.29
N ALA A 155 -21.10 -12.15 -5.53
CA ALA A 155 -22.22 -11.53 -6.23
C ALA A 155 -22.39 -12.11 -7.65
N LYS A 156 -21.29 -12.54 -8.27
CA LYS A 156 -21.28 -13.27 -9.55
C LYS A 156 -21.49 -14.79 -9.40
N LYS A 157 -21.72 -15.29 -8.19
CA LYS A 157 -21.85 -16.72 -7.83
C LYS A 157 -20.59 -17.55 -8.14
N ASP A 158 -19.43 -16.92 -8.29
CA ASP A 158 -18.14 -17.61 -8.40
C ASP A 158 -17.52 -17.77 -7.01
N PHE A 159 -18.04 -18.74 -6.26
CA PHE A 159 -17.61 -18.99 -4.88
C PHE A 159 -16.17 -19.52 -4.80
N ARG A 160 -15.64 -20.14 -5.87
CA ARG A 160 -14.24 -20.60 -5.92
C ARG A 160 -13.28 -19.41 -5.99
N ALA A 161 -13.55 -18.45 -6.88
CA ALA A 161 -12.77 -17.22 -6.94
C ALA A 161 -12.90 -16.41 -5.64
N ALA A 162 -14.11 -16.32 -5.09
CA ALA A 162 -14.33 -15.66 -3.80
C ALA A 162 -13.49 -16.25 -2.67
N LEU A 163 -13.54 -17.58 -2.50
CA LEU A 163 -12.73 -18.29 -1.49
C LEU A 163 -11.24 -17.97 -1.67
N LYS A 164 -10.73 -18.04 -2.91
CA LYS A 164 -9.32 -17.73 -3.22
C LYS A 164 -8.94 -16.31 -2.79
N TYR A 165 -9.81 -15.32 -2.97
CA TYR A 165 -9.53 -13.94 -2.57
C TYR A 165 -9.65 -13.72 -1.06
N PHE A 166 -10.60 -14.37 -0.39
CA PHE A 166 -10.65 -14.38 1.08
C PHE A 166 -9.43 -15.05 1.71
N GLU A 167 -8.91 -16.14 1.14
CA GLU A 167 -7.69 -16.79 1.60
C GLU A 167 -6.46 -15.90 1.41
N GLN A 168 -6.41 -15.13 0.32
CA GLN A 168 -5.36 -14.11 0.13
C GLN A 168 -5.48 -12.99 1.16
N ALA A 169 -6.71 -12.57 1.52
CA ALA A 169 -6.94 -11.56 2.54
C ALA A 169 -6.39 -12.01 3.92
N GLN A 170 -6.54 -13.27 4.30
CA GLN A 170 -5.96 -13.82 5.54
C GLN A 170 -4.42 -13.74 5.60
N LYS A 171 -3.73 -13.65 4.46
CA LYS A 171 -2.26 -13.63 4.39
C LYS A 171 -1.67 -12.23 4.48
N VAL A 172 -2.50 -11.18 4.46
CA VAL A 172 -2.05 -9.78 4.60
C VAL A 172 -2.40 -9.25 6.00
N TYR A 173 -1.99 -8.03 6.31
CA TYR A 173 -2.32 -7.39 7.59
C TYR A 173 -3.84 -7.25 7.74
N HIS A 174 -4.39 -7.93 8.75
CA HIS A 174 -5.84 -8.01 8.99
C HIS A 174 -6.18 -7.91 10.50
N THR A 175 -5.29 -7.30 11.30
CA THR A 175 -5.54 -7.08 12.73
C THR A 175 -6.81 -6.25 12.92
N GLY A 176 -7.72 -6.73 13.76
CA GLY A 176 -9.05 -6.14 13.96
C GLY A 176 -10.12 -6.67 12.99
N PHE A 177 -9.75 -7.51 12.01
CA PHE A 177 -10.66 -8.12 11.04
C PHE A 177 -10.67 -9.66 11.09
N GLU A 178 -10.03 -10.27 12.10
CA GLU A 178 -9.82 -11.72 12.20
C GLU A 178 -11.14 -12.48 12.12
N MET A 179 -12.13 -12.08 12.92
CA MET A 179 -13.46 -12.69 12.94
C MET A 179 -14.15 -12.58 11.58
N MET A 180 -14.15 -11.38 10.97
CA MET A 180 -14.78 -11.15 9.68
C MET A 180 -14.13 -11.99 8.58
N SER A 181 -12.80 -12.04 8.57
CA SER A 181 -12.02 -12.82 7.62
C SER A 181 -12.32 -14.31 7.70
N LEU A 182 -12.38 -14.87 8.92
CA LEU A 182 -12.72 -16.27 9.15
C LEU A 182 -14.18 -16.58 8.78
N ARG A 183 -15.11 -15.68 9.10
CA ARG A 183 -16.53 -15.81 8.72
C ARG A 183 -16.72 -15.83 7.20
N ASN A 184 -15.96 -15.03 6.46
CA ASN A 184 -16.03 -15.01 5.00
C ASN A 184 -15.53 -16.31 4.37
N LEU A 185 -14.42 -16.85 4.88
CA LEU A 185 -13.95 -18.18 4.48
C LEU A 185 -14.98 -19.27 4.77
N ALA A 186 -15.54 -19.26 5.98
CA ALA A 186 -16.55 -20.23 6.38
C ALA A 186 -17.76 -20.22 5.44
N ARG A 187 -18.28 -19.04 5.14
CA ARG A 187 -19.41 -18.84 4.23
C ARG A 187 -19.11 -19.28 2.81
N ALA A 188 -17.93 -18.93 2.28
CA ALA A 188 -17.53 -19.37 0.94
C ALA A 188 -17.39 -20.91 0.87
N CYS A 189 -16.90 -21.56 1.93
CA CYS A 189 -16.90 -23.02 2.03
C CYS A 189 -18.31 -23.62 2.08
N GLU A 190 -19.26 -22.99 2.78
CA GLU A 190 -20.67 -23.43 2.77
C GLU A 190 -21.25 -23.42 1.34
N GLU A 191 -21.07 -22.32 0.60
CA GLU A 191 -21.57 -22.19 -0.78
C GLU A 191 -20.92 -23.21 -1.73
N LEU A 192 -19.73 -23.69 -1.41
CA LEU A 192 -19.03 -24.76 -2.12
C LEU A 192 -19.36 -26.17 -1.59
N ASN A 193 -20.29 -26.30 -0.65
CA ASN A 193 -20.66 -27.53 0.04
C ASN A 193 -19.51 -28.22 0.82
N ASP A 194 -18.42 -27.49 1.13
CA ASP A 194 -17.34 -27.97 1.99
C ASP A 194 -17.69 -27.71 3.46
N LYS A 195 -18.63 -28.51 3.97
CA LYS A 195 -19.16 -28.38 5.34
C LYS A 195 -18.06 -28.52 6.40
N ALA A 196 -17.08 -29.38 6.16
CA ALA A 196 -16.00 -29.64 7.10
C ALA A 196 -15.14 -28.38 7.31
N LYS A 197 -14.69 -27.73 6.22
CA LYS A 197 -13.94 -26.48 6.34
C LYS A 197 -14.80 -25.32 6.83
N ALA A 198 -16.05 -25.24 6.40
CA ALA A 198 -16.98 -24.22 6.89
C ALA A 198 -17.10 -24.27 8.42
N LEU A 199 -17.30 -25.47 8.99
CA LEU A 199 -17.37 -25.70 10.42
C LEU A 199 -16.07 -25.32 11.14
N GLU A 200 -14.91 -25.70 10.58
CA GLU A 200 -13.60 -25.33 11.12
C GLU A 200 -13.44 -23.80 11.21
N TYR A 201 -13.71 -23.08 10.12
CA TYR A 201 -13.59 -21.63 10.10
C TYR A 201 -14.60 -20.93 10.99
N TYR A 202 -15.84 -21.44 11.10
CA TYR A 202 -16.81 -20.88 12.04
C TYR A 202 -16.39 -21.04 13.49
N LYS A 203 -15.83 -22.19 13.88
CA LYS A 203 -15.28 -22.39 15.23
C LYS A 203 -14.14 -21.41 15.52
N LYS A 204 -13.21 -21.24 14.57
CA LYS A 204 -12.15 -20.23 14.69
C LYS A 204 -12.70 -18.81 14.78
N ALA A 205 -13.74 -18.47 13.99
CA ALA A 205 -14.37 -17.16 14.05
C ALA A 205 -15.05 -16.90 15.41
N LEU A 206 -15.63 -17.94 16.03
CA LEU A 206 -16.26 -17.88 17.35
C LEU A 206 -15.24 -17.54 18.45
N GLU A 207 -14.01 -18.07 18.36
CA GLU A 207 -12.93 -17.75 19.30
C GLU A 207 -12.44 -16.30 19.16
N LYS A 208 -12.65 -15.68 18.01
CA LYS A 208 -12.25 -14.29 17.72
C LYS A 208 -13.34 -13.26 17.97
N THR A 209 -14.55 -13.67 18.36
CA THR A 209 -15.66 -12.73 18.60
C THR A 209 -15.91 -12.49 20.09
N THR A 210 -15.93 -11.21 20.47
CA THR A 210 -16.45 -10.73 21.76
C THR A 210 -17.90 -10.26 21.65
N GLU A 211 -18.37 -9.96 20.44
CA GLU A 211 -19.70 -9.42 20.18
C GLU A 211 -20.81 -10.48 20.34
N PRO A 212 -21.83 -10.26 21.20
CA PRO A 212 -22.91 -11.22 21.43
C PRO A 212 -23.71 -11.58 20.18
N ALA A 213 -24.01 -10.59 19.33
CA ALA A 213 -24.80 -10.83 18.11
C ALA A 213 -24.05 -11.72 17.11
N ALA A 214 -22.76 -11.45 16.90
CA ALA A 214 -21.91 -12.26 16.02
C ALA A 214 -21.74 -13.69 16.59
N ARG A 215 -21.60 -13.83 17.91
CA ARG A 215 -21.55 -15.13 18.59
C ARG A 215 -22.80 -15.98 18.31
N ILE A 216 -23.99 -15.41 18.50
CA ILE A 216 -25.26 -16.12 18.25
C ILE A 216 -25.37 -16.52 16.78
N PHE A 217 -25.02 -15.62 15.85
CA PHE A 217 -25.03 -15.91 14.42
C PHE A 217 -24.10 -17.09 14.09
N ILE A 218 -22.86 -17.08 14.58
CA ILE A 218 -21.87 -18.13 14.30
C ILE A 218 -22.30 -19.46 14.93
N GLN A 219 -22.84 -19.46 16.14
CA GLN A 219 -23.34 -20.69 16.78
C GLN A 219 -24.49 -21.34 16.00
N ARG A 220 -25.42 -20.54 15.47
CA ARG A 220 -26.49 -21.04 14.59
C ARG A 220 -25.91 -21.69 13.32
N LYS A 221 -24.90 -21.06 12.72
CA LYS A 221 -24.20 -21.63 11.56
C LYS A 221 -23.50 -22.95 11.87
N ILE A 222 -22.80 -23.03 13.00
CA ILE A 222 -22.16 -24.26 13.49
C ILE A 222 -23.20 -25.39 13.68
N ALA A 223 -24.33 -25.09 14.33
CA ALA A 223 -25.38 -26.08 14.59
C ALA A 223 -26.09 -26.56 13.31
N ALA A 224 -26.15 -25.74 12.26
CA ALA A 224 -26.74 -26.13 10.98
C ALA A 224 -25.80 -26.98 10.10
N LEU A 225 -24.50 -26.96 10.38
CA LEU A 225 -23.48 -27.68 9.61
C LEU A 225 -23.04 -29.01 10.24
N GLY A 226 -23.28 -29.20 11.54
CA GLY A 226 -23.08 -30.44 12.27
C GLY A 226 -24.30 -31.36 12.19
#